data_AF-A0A549T7B1-F1
#
_entry.id   AF-A0A549T7B1-F1
#
_cell.length_a   1.000
_cell.length_b   1.000
_cell.length_c   1.000
_cell.angle_alpha   90.00
_cell.angle_beta   90.00
_cell.angle_gamma   90.00
#
_symmetry.space_group_name_H-M   'P 1'
#
loop_
_entity.id
_entity.type
_entity.pdbx_description
1 polymer ?
#
loop_
_entity_poly.entity_id
_entity_poly.type
_entity_poly.pdbx_seq_one_letter_code
_entity_poly.pdbx_strand_id
1 'polypeptide(L)'
;MTRFVVAGTDTNVGKTVFSAALAGALGAYYWKPVQSGLEGETDTMIVARLSGLAAERLLPEAYRLTTPASPHLAARLDGVTIDVERLAPPDRAPLVV
;
A
#
# COMPACT_ATOMS: atom_id res chain seq x y z
N MET A 1 0.83 -18.33 7.51
CA MET A 1 -0.03 -17.56 6.57
C MET A 1 0.85 -16.99 5.47
N THR A 2 0.45 -17.09 4.20
CA THR A 2 1.29 -16.67 3.04
C THR A 2 1.27 -15.16 2.86
N ARG A 3 2.45 -14.54 2.78
CA ARG A 3 2.63 -13.10 2.58
C ARG A 3 3.63 -12.83 1.46
N PHE A 4 3.36 -11.82 0.65
CA PHE A 4 4.22 -11.35 -0.42
C PHE A 4 4.55 -9.87 -0.20
N VAL A 5 5.82 -9.50 -0.34
CA VAL A 5 6.27 -8.10 -0.29
C VAL A 5 6.71 -7.72 -1.70
N VAL A 6 6.11 -6.67 -2.25
CA VAL A 6 6.45 -6.14 -3.58
C VAL A 6 7.41 -4.96 -3.40
N ALA A 7 8.70 -5.25 -3.51
CA ALA A 7 9.75 -4.24 -3.55
C ALA A 7 10.03 -3.80 -5.00
N GLY A 8 10.59 -2.61 -5.17
CA GLY A 8 11.03 -2.12 -6.47
C GLY A 8 12.26 -1.24 -6.35
N THR A 9 13.03 -1.18 -7.43
CA THR A 9 14.32 -0.49 -7.50
C THR A 9 14.20 1.02 -7.64
N ASP A 10 13.03 1.51 -8.09
CA ASP A 10 12.76 2.93 -8.26
C ASP A 10 11.26 3.25 -8.05
N THR A 11 10.94 4.54 -8.05
CA THR A 11 9.58 5.07 -8.18
C THR A 11 9.05 4.81 -9.59
N ASN A 12 7.74 4.65 -9.75
CA ASN A 12 7.07 4.45 -11.05
C ASN A 12 7.53 3.24 -11.89
N VAL A 13 8.36 2.34 -11.34
CA VAL A 13 8.77 1.07 -12.00
C VAL A 13 7.63 0.05 -12.19
N GLY A 14 6.40 0.37 -11.77
CA GLY A 14 5.22 -0.48 -11.96
C GLY A 14 4.81 -1.34 -10.76
N LYS A 15 5.36 -1.09 -9.56
CA LYS A 15 5.02 -1.85 -8.33
C LYS A 15 3.52 -1.98 -8.10
N THR A 16 2.78 -0.88 -8.17
CA THR A 16 1.33 -0.86 -7.87
C THR A 16 0.52 -1.69 -8.87
N VAL A 17 0.89 -1.63 -10.15
CA VAL A 17 0.26 -2.47 -11.20
C VAL A 17 0.57 -3.95 -10.98
N PHE A 18 1.82 -4.27 -10.63
CA PHE A 18 2.20 -5.64 -10.31
C PHE A 18 1.47 -6.16 -9.06
N SER A 19 1.39 -5.36 -7.99
CA SER A 19 0.64 -5.70 -6.78
C SER A 19 -0.84 -5.93 -7.08
N ALA A 20 -1.46 -5.12 -7.95
CA ALA A 20 -2.85 -5.33 -8.35
C ALA A 20 -3.05 -6.66 -9.08
N ALA A 21 -2.16 -6.99 -10.03
CA ALA A 21 -2.21 -8.25 -10.77
C ALA A 21 -2.00 -9.46 -9.84
N LEU A 22 -0.99 -9.40 -8.96
CA LEU A 22 -0.68 -10.46 -8.00
C LEU A 22 -1.84 -10.66 -7.00
N ALA A 23 -2.36 -9.57 -6.44
CA ALA A 23 -3.43 -9.63 -5.46
C ALA A 23 -4.73 -10.15 -6.11
N GLY A 24 -5.07 -9.69 -7.31
CA GLY A 24 -6.21 -10.18 -8.08
C GLY A 24 -6.10 -11.67 -8.41
N ALA A 25 -4.95 -12.11 -8.95
CA ALA A 25 -4.71 -13.51 -9.32
C ALA A 25 -4.80 -14.47 -8.13
N LEU A 26 -4.39 -14.02 -6.94
CA LEU A 26 -4.41 -14.83 -5.71
C LEU A 26 -5.71 -14.68 -4.90
N GLY A 27 -6.59 -13.75 -5.27
CA GLY A 27 -7.69 -13.33 -4.38
C GLY A 27 -7.15 -12.90 -3.01
N ALA A 28 -6.03 -12.17 -2.98
CA ALA A 28 -5.35 -11.76 -1.75
C ALA A 28 -5.98 -10.51 -1.12
N TYR A 29 -5.63 -10.26 0.13
CA TYR A 29 -5.72 -8.93 0.71
C TYR A 29 -4.57 -8.07 0.19
N TYR A 30 -4.83 -6.78 0.01
CA TYR A 30 -3.82 -5.77 -0.31
C TYR A 30 -3.70 -4.79 0.84
N TRP A 31 -2.46 -4.45 1.22
CA TRP A 31 -2.21 -3.44 2.24
C TRP A 31 -0.99 -2.60 1.91
N LYS A 32 -1.20 -1.30 1.73
CA LYS A 32 -0.13 -0.32 1.66
C LYS A 32 0.09 0.28 3.06
N PRO A 33 1.19 -0.02 3.76
CA PRO A 33 1.38 0.45 5.13
C PRO A 33 1.44 1.98 5.23
N VAL A 34 2.15 2.62 4.30
CA VAL A 34 2.29 4.08 4.24
C VAL A 34 2.03 4.56 2.81
N GLN A 35 1.01 5.40 2.65
CA GLN A 35 0.75 6.16 1.43
C GLN A 35 1.28 7.58 1.60
N SER A 36 2.12 8.02 0.67
CA SER A 36 2.66 9.38 0.59
C SER A 36 2.22 10.04 -0.71
N GLY A 37 1.74 11.27 -0.61
CA GLY A 37 1.00 11.92 -1.70
C GLY A 37 -0.44 11.42 -1.72
N LEU A 38 -1.38 12.34 -1.52
CA LEU A 38 -2.82 12.08 -1.58
C LEU A 38 -3.51 12.83 -2.73
N GLU A 39 -2.74 13.56 -3.53
CA GLU A 39 -3.24 14.19 -4.75
C GLU A 39 -3.33 13.12 -5.85
N GLY A 40 -4.52 12.92 -6.40
CA GLY A 40 -4.80 11.88 -7.39
C GLY A 40 -5.18 10.52 -6.80
N GLU A 41 -4.94 9.44 -7.54
CA GLU A 41 -5.22 8.07 -7.08
C GLU A 41 -4.11 7.59 -6.14
N THR A 42 -4.48 7.01 -4.99
CA THR A 42 -3.54 6.28 -4.13
C THR A 42 -3.23 4.89 -4.69
N ASP A 43 -2.18 4.24 -4.17
CA ASP A 43 -1.86 2.86 -4.57
C ASP A 43 -3.05 1.92 -4.33
N THR A 44 -3.74 2.07 -3.21
CA THR A 44 -4.96 1.31 -2.88
C THR A 44 -6.09 1.54 -3.89
N MET A 45 -6.29 2.78 -4.35
CA MET A 45 -7.30 3.10 -5.37
C MET A 45 -6.96 2.47 -6.73
N ILE A 46 -5.67 2.50 -7.12
CA ILE A 46 -5.20 1.84 -8.34
C ILE A 46 -5.39 0.32 -8.24
N VAL A 47 -5.04 -0.29 -7.10
CA VAL A 47 -5.25 -1.72 -6.88
C VAL A 47 -6.73 -2.07 -6.89
N ALA A 48 -7.60 -1.27 -6.27
CA ALA A 48 -9.05 -1.45 -6.32
C ALA A 48 -9.57 -1.50 -7.76
N ARG A 49 -9.13 -0.54 -8.59
CA ARG A 49 -9.55 -0.41 -9.98
C ARG A 49 -9.03 -1.53 -10.88
N LEU A 50 -7.81 -2.03 -10.64
CA LEU A 50 -7.13 -2.96 -11.55
C LEU A 50 -7.25 -4.45 -11.16
N SER A 51 -7.47 -4.76 -9.88
CA SER A 51 -7.39 -6.15 -9.38
C SER A 51 -8.69 -6.94 -9.45
N GLY A 52 -9.84 -6.28 -9.57
CA GLY A 52 -11.16 -6.93 -9.48
C GLY A 52 -11.50 -7.48 -8.10
N LEU A 53 -10.74 -7.12 -7.06
CA LEU A 53 -10.98 -7.56 -5.69
C LEU A 53 -12.20 -6.86 -5.08
N ALA A 54 -12.89 -7.57 -4.17
CA ALA A 54 -13.92 -6.98 -3.34
C ALA A 54 -13.32 -5.95 -2.36
N ALA A 55 -14.09 -4.93 -2.00
CA ALA A 55 -13.60 -3.80 -1.20
C ALA A 55 -13.04 -4.24 0.17
N GLU A 56 -13.57 -5.32 0.74
CA GLU A 56 -13.15 -5.85 2.04
C GLU A 56 -11.73 -6.45 2.02
N ARG A 57 -11.19 -6.69 0.82
CA ARG A 57 -9.82 -7.16 0.62
C ARG A 57 -8.80 -6.02 0.50
N LEU A 58 -9.26 -4.78 0.41
CA LEU A 58 -8.42 -3.58 0.39
C LEU A 58 -8.33 -3.04 1.81
N LEU A 59 -7.18 -3.26 2.45
CA LEU A 59 -6.99 -2.85 3.84
C LEU A 59 -6.58 -1.38 3.91
N PRO A 60 -7.09 -0.61 4.90
CA PRO A 60 -6.75 0.80 5.03
C PRO A 60 -5.25 0.98 5.32
N GLU A 61 -4.68 2.07 4.80
CA GLU A 61 -3.29 2.41 5.09
C GLU A 61 -3.13 2.78 6.58
N ALA A 62 -2.02 2.37 7.20
CA ALA A 62 -1.75 2.78 8.58
C ALA A 62 -1.43 4.29 8.66
N TYR A 63 -0.82 4.82 7.60
CA TYR A 63 -0.47 6.22 7.44
C TYR A 63 -0.83 6.73 6.05
N ARG A 64 -1.49 7.89 6.02
CA ARG A 64 -1.81 8.66 4.81
C ARG A 64 -1.17 10.03 4.96
N LEU A 65 -0.13 10.31 4.18
CA LEU A 65 0.70 11.51 4.23
C LEU A 65 0.42 12.36 2.99
N THR A 66 0.17 13.65 3.16
CA THR A 66 -0.23 14.57 2.09
C THR A 66 0.93 14.90 1.16
N THR A 67 2.14 15.07 1.69
CA THR A 67 3.31 15.46 0.89
C THR A 67 3.75 14.35 -0.07
N PRO A 68 3.89 14.60 -1.39
CA PRO A 68 4.34 13.62 -2.38
C PRO A 68 5.87 13.46 -2.35
N ALA A 69 6.38 12.86 -1.28
CA ALA A 69 7.78 12.56 -1.08
C ALA A 69 7.97 11.14 -0.52
N SER A 70 9.22 10.72 -0.29
CA SER A 70 9.47 9.47 0.43
C SER A 70 8.79 9.49 1.82
N PRO A 71 8.31 8.34 2.34
CA PRO A 71 7.53 8.29 3.59
C PRO A 71 8.16 9.04 4.77
N HIS A 72 9.47 8.93 4.95
CA HIS A 72 10.17 9.62 6.04
C HIS A 72 10.19 11.15 5.87
N LEU A 73 10.34 11.63 4.62
CA LEU A 73 10.37 13.06 4.33
C LEU A 73 8.96 13.65 4.40
N ALA A 74 7.98 12.94 3.83
CA ALA A 74 6.58 13.31 3.89
C ALA A 74 6.10 13.40 5.35
N ALA A 75 6.42 12.40 6.18
CA ALA A 75 6.07 12.41 7.60
C ALA A 75 6.66 13.62 8.35
N ARG A 76 7.93 13.95 8.10
CA ARG A 76 8.55 15.15 8.69
C ARG A 76 7.87 16.45 8.24
N LEU A 77 7.57 16.59 6.95
CA LEU A 77 6.94 17.80 6.39
C LEU A 77 5.49 17.96 6.85
N ASP A 78 4.78 16.84 7.02
CA ASP A 78 3.39 16.81 7.48
C ASP A 78 3.28 16.88 9.02
N GLY A 79 4.40 16.92 9.74
CA GLY A 79 4.41 16.93 11.22
C GLY A 79 3.93 15.62 11.84
N VAL A 80 4.01 14.50 11.13
CA VAL A 80 3.56 13.17 11.55
C VAL A 80 4.77 12.35 12.02
N THR A 81 4.66 11.73 13.19
CA THR A 81 5.61 10.69 13.63
C THR A 81 5.10 9.32 13.22
N ILE A 82 5.90 8.57 12.46
CA ILE A 82 5.59 7.17 12.12
C ILE A 82 6.01 6.30 13.31
N ASP A 83 5.03 5.62 13.90
CA ASP A 83 5.21 4.61 14.92
C ASP A 83 5.34 3.24 14.24
N VAL A 84 6.46 2.57 14.46
CA VAL A 84 6.78 1.29 13.83
C VAL A 84 5.82 0.19 14.30
N GLU A 85 5.30 0.28 15.53
CA GLU A 85 4.35 -0.70 16.05
C GLU A 85 3.02 -0.70 15.28
N ARG A 86 2.66 0.45 14.68
CA ARG A 86 1.49 0.57 13.80
C ARG A 86 1.72 0.01 12.39
N LEU A 87 2.95 -0.39 12.06
CA LEU A 87 3.30 -1.01 10.77
C LEU A 87 3.33 -2.54 10.84
N ALA A 88 2.87 -3.14 11.95
CA ALA A 88 2.65 -4.58 12.03
C ALA A 88 1.64 -5.03 10.94
N PRO A 89 2.00 -5.98 10.06
CA PRO A 89 1.10 -6.43 9.01
C PRO A 89 -0.20 -7.03 9.58
N PRO A 90 -1.37 -6.71 9.01
CA PRO A 90 -2.65 -7.28 9.44
C PRO A 90 -2.65 -8.81 9.42
N ASP A 91 -3.41 -9.42 10.33
CA ASP A 91 -3.62 -10.86 10.37
C ASP A 91 -4.64 -11.30 9.31
N ARG A 92 -4.17 -11.33 8.06
CA ARG A 92 -4.91 -11.71 6.86
C ARG A 92 -4.02 -12.53 5.94
N ALA A 93 -4.63 -13.46 5.20
CA ALA A 93 -3.94 -14.26 4.18
C ALA A 93 -4.86 -14.65 3.00
N PRO A 94 -4.29 -14.82 1.79
CA PRO A 94 -2.95 -14.37 1.41
C PRO A 94 -2.89 -12.83 1.44
N LEU A 95 -1.73 -12.25 1.75
CA LEU A 95 -1.55 -10.79 1.86
C LEU A 95 -0.42 -10.32 0.93
N VAL A 96 -0.70 -9.29 0.13
CA VAL A 96 0.28 -8.55 -0.68
C VAL A 96 0.51 -7.20 0.00
N VAL A 97 1.79 -6.90 0.27
CA VAL A 97 2.29 -5.65 0.86
C VAL A 97 3.15 -4.90 -0.15
#